data_AF-A0A3D0FVS0-F1
#
_entry.id   AF-A0A3D0FVS0-F1
#
_cell.length_a   1.000
_cell.length_b   1.000
_cell.length_c   1.000
_cell.angle_alpha   90.00
_cell.angle_beta   90.00
_cell.angle_gamma   90.00
#
_symmetry.space_group_name_H-M   'P 1'
#
loop_
_entity.id
_entity.type
_entity.pdbx_description
1 polymer ?
#
loop_
_entity_poly.entity_id
_entity_poly.type
_entity_poly.pdbx_seq_one_letter_code
_entity_poly.pdbx_strand_id
1 'polypeptide(L)'
;MKNNEIIAFTSLEDAINDWANHYRPLSIDYEHGAMIYRRESKEATTYHIGKTIRGTKGSKVTRPNVVLAFLYFYGFESVFRWILHRDDIAAFIHTHPRPPLGFSYRRHSKEDLGLLKLKRIREVIVVPYENLEVNREVKSKPSA
;
A
#
# COMPACT_ATOMS: atom_id res chain seq x y z
N MET A 1 23.12 -9.18 -11.89
CA MET A 1 21.96 -8.43 -11.35
C MET A 1 20.95 -8.33 -12.47
N LYS A 2 19.76 -8.96 -12.36
CA LYS A 2 18.71 -8.77 -13.36
C LYS A 2 18.14 -7.37 -13.15
N ASN A 3 18.10 -6.56 -14.20
CA ASN A 3 17.40 -5.28 -14.19
C ASN A 3 15.94 -5.57 -13.85
N ASN A 4 15.52 -5.27 -12.62
CA ASN A 4 14.11 -5.16 -12.30
C ASN A 4 13.62 -3.90 -13.01
N GLU A 5 13.10 -4.05 -14.22
CA GLU A 5 12.34 -2.98 -14.86
C GLU A 5 11.21 -2.58 -13.90
N ILE A 6 11.23 -1.31 -13.48
CA ILE A 6 10.13 -0.75 -12.70
C ILE A 6 8.97 -0.60 -13.69
N ILE A 7 7.94 -1.42 -13.52
CA ILE A 7 6.71 -1.31 -14.31
C ILE A 7 6.07 0.04 -14.00
N ALA A 8 5.90 0.86 -15.04
CA ALA A 8 5.25 2.16 -14.96
C ALA A 8 3.80 2.03 -15.43
N PHE A 9 2.87 2.52 -14.62
CA PHE A 9 1.45 2.55 -14.91
C PHE A 9 1.03 3.97 -15.27
N THR A 10 0.05 4.10 -16.17
CA THR A 10 -0.51 5.41 -16.58
C THR A 10 -1.60 5.88 -15.62
N SER A 11 -2.15 4.99 -14.79
CA SER A 11 -3.12 5.33 -13.75
C SER A 11 -2.81 4.68 -12.41
N LEU A 12 -3.26 5.32 -11.33
CA LEU A 12 -3.18 4.76 -9.97
C LEU A 12 -4.02 3.49 -9.86
N GLU A 13 -5.18 3.46 -10.52
CA GLU A 13 -6.12 2.35 -10.49
C GLU A 13 -5.52 1.08 -11.13
N ASP A 14 -4.77 1.22 -12.24
CA ASP A 14 -4.10 0.09 -12.86
C ASP A 14 -3.00 -0.48 -11.94
N ALA A 15 -2.21 0.38 -11.30
CA ALA A 15 -1.19 -0.04 -10.34
C ALA A 15 -1.81 -0.76 -9.12
N ILE A 16 -2.95 -0.26 -8.63
CA ILE A 16 -3.69 -0.87 -7.53
C ILE A 16 -4.19 -2.26 -7.94
N ASN A 17 -4.85 -2.36 -9.09
CA ASN A 17 -5.46 -3.61 -9.53
C ASN A 17 -4.42 -4.67 -9.88
N ASP A 18 -3.33 -4.29 -10.54
CA ASP A 18 -2.20 -5.19 -10.80
C ASP A 18 -1.64 -5.76 -9.49
N TRP A 19 -1.35 -4.89 -8.51
CA TRP A 19 -0.84 -5.30 -7.21
C TRP A 19 -1.84 -6.17 -6.44
N ALA A 20 -3.11 -5.76 -6.38
CA ALA A 20 -4.15 -6.47 -5.64
C ALA A 20 -4.38 -7.87 -6.21
N ASN A 21 -4.42 -8.02 -7.54
CA ASN A 21 -4.62 -9.31 -8.18
C ASN A 21 -3.44 -10.27 -7.92
N HIS A 22 -2.22 -9.74 -7.84
CA HIS A 22 -1.05 -10.56 -7.51
C HIS A 22 -1.01 -10.98 -6.03
N TYR A 23 -1.18 -10.04 -5.10
CA TYR A 23 -0.92 -10.28 -3.67
C TYR A 23 -2.12 -10.75 -2.86
N ARG A 24 -3.36 -10.50 -3.30
CA ARG A 24 -4.57 -11.02 -2.64
C ARG A 24 -4.51 -12.54 -2.42
N PRO A 25 -4.28 -13.40 -3.43
CA PRO A 25 -4.26 -14.85 -3.21
C PRO A 25 -3.12 -15.31 -2.28
N LEU A 26 -2.02 -14.54 -2.21
CA LEU A 26 -0.87 -14.83 -1.34
C LEU A 26 -1.10 -14.43 0.12
N SER A 27 -2.17 -13.70 0.41
CA SER A 27 -2.40 -13.09 1.70
C SER A 27 -3.28 -13.92 2.64
N ILE A 28 -3.34 -15.24 2.45
CA ILE A 28 -4.19 -16.08 3.31
C ILE A 28 -3.80 -16.00 4.80
N ASP A 29 -2.49 -16.00 5.07
CA ASP A 29 -1.91 -16.02 6.42
C ASP A 29 -1.14 -14.74 6.80
N TYR A 30 -0.81 -13.92 5.81
CA TYR A 30 0.08 -12.77 5.97
C TYR A 30 -0.49 -11.55 5.26
N GLU A 31 -0.24 -10.37 5.82
CA GLU A 31 -0.39 -9.12 5.10
C GLU A 31 0.83 -8.87 4.21
N HIS A 32 0.59 -8.22 3.08
CA HIS A 32 1.62 -7.68 2.20
C HIS A 32 1.39 -6.19 2.11
N GLY A 33 2.45 -5.39 2.08
CA GLY A 33 2.35 -3.94 1.96
C GLY A 33 3.35 -3.40 0.96
N ALA A 34 2.96 -2.34 0.26
CA ALA A 34 3.81 -1.60 -0.66
C ALA A 34 3.44 -0.11 -0.65
N MET A 35 4.38 0.74 -1.07
CA MET A 35 4.06 2.11 -1.45
C MET A 35 3.81 2.18 -2.95
N ILE A 36 2.81 2.97 -3.35
CA ILE A 36 2.65 3.39 -4.73
C ILE A 36 3.18 4.81 -4.84
N TYR A 37 4.12 5.01 -5.75
CA TYR A 37 4.75 6.29 -6.02
C TYR A 37 4.19 6.91 -7.27
N ARG A 38 4.11 8.24 -7.28
CA ARG A 38 3.69 9.05 -8.42
C ARG A 38 4.85 9.91 -8.88
N ARG A 39 5.13 9.88 -10.18
CA ARG A 39 6.08 10.77 -10.84
C ARG A 39 5.34 11.66 -11.82
N GLU A 40 5.47 12.96 -11.62
CA GLU A 40 4.98 13.96 -12.57
C GLU A 40 6.14 14.40 -13.47
N SER A 41 5.95 14.30 -14.78
CA SER A 41 6.81 14.91 -15.79
C SER A 41 6.04 15.97 -16.56
N LYS A 42 6.72 16.68 -17.49
CA LYS A 42 6.05 17.61 -18.40
C LYS A 42 5.07 16.92 -19.36
N GLU A 43 5.29 15.64 -19.61
CA GLU A 43 4.59 14.86 -20.64
C GLU A 43 3.46 14.02 -20.04
N ALA A 44 3.67 13.45 -18.86
CA ALA A 44 2.72 12.53 -18.24
C ALA A 44 2.91 12.42 -16.72
N THR A 45 1.84 11.95 -16.06
CA THR A 45 1.93 11.39 -14.72
C THR A 45 2.03 9.87 -14.83
N THR A 46 2.98 9.28 -14.12
CA THR A 46 3.14 7.81 -14.05
C THR A 46 3.13 7.33 -12.61
N TYR A 47 2.73 6.08 -12.42
CA TYR A 47 2.66 5.42 -11.13
C TYR A 47 3.59 4.21 -11.10
N HIS A 48 4.26 4.00 -9.97
CA HIS A 48 5.27 2.95 -9.80
C HIS A 48 5.01 2.24 -8.49
N ILE A 49 4.97 0.92 -8.52
CA ILE A 49 4.85 0.13 -7.29
C ILE A 49 6.25 -0.03 -6.69
N GLY A 50 6.37 0.30 -5.40
CA GLY A 50 7.56 0.09 -4.60
C GLY A 50 7.87 -1.37 -4.36
N LYS A 51 8.89 -1.63 -3.54
CA LYS A 51 9.13 -2.99 -3.07
C LYS A 51 7.91 -3.44 -2.25
N THR A 52 7.40 -4.65 -2.51
CA THR A 52 6.39 -5.25 -1.64
C THR A 52 7.09 -6.04 -0.54
N ILE A 53 6.66 -5.82 0.71
CA ILE A 53 7.19 -6.52 1.88
C ILE A 53 6.05 -7.29 2.53
N ARG A 54 6.33 -8.56 2.86
CA ARG A 54 5.45 -9.39 3.68
C ARG A 54 5.53 -8.93 5.13
N GLY A 55 4.38 -8.65 5.73
CA GLY A 55 4.21 -8.32 7.13
C GLY A 55 4.39 -9.51 8.06
N THR A 56 4.03 -9.32 9.33
CA THR A 56 4.10 -10.38 10.33
C THR A 56 2.87 -11.28 10.28
N LYS A 57 3.07 -12.59 10.51
CA LYS A 57 1.95 -13.49 10.78
C LYS A 57 1.27 -13.07 12.09
N GLY A 58 -0.05 -13.12 12.11
CA GLY A 58 -0.80 -13.02 13.35
C GLY A 58 -0.53 -14.20 14.28
N SER A 59 -0.69 -13.98 15.58
CA SER A 59 -0.74 -15.02 16.60
C SER A 59 -2.11 -15.01 17.29
N LYS A 60 -2.31 -15.85 18.32
CA LYS A 60 -3.53 -15.80 19.15
C LYS A 60 -3.72 -14.45 19.86
N VAL A 61 -2.64 -13.67 20.03
CA VAL A 61 -2.63 -12.41 20.81
C VAL A 61 -2.40 -11.19 19.91
N THR A 62 -1.78 -11.37 18.74
CA THR A 62 -1.39 -10.27 17.85
C THR A 62 -2.05 -10.44 16.48
N ARG A 63 -2.62 -9.36 15.95
CA ARG A 63 -3.11 -9.37 14.57
C ARG A 63 -1.94 -9.35 13.58
N PRO A 64 -2.08 -9.98 12.40
CA PRO A 64 -1.20 -9.70 11.27
C PRO A 64 -1.09 -8.19 11.05
N ASN A 65 0.08 -7.71 10.65
CA ASN A 65 0.28 -6.30 10.36
C ASN A 65 1.47 -6.07 9.42
N VAL A 66 1.45 -4.96 8.70
CA VAL A 66 2.54 -4.45 7.86
C VAL A 66 3.19 -3.18 8.42
N VAL A 67 3.07 -2.91 9.73
CA VAL A 67 3.53 -1.63 10.32
C VAL A 67 5.04 -1.42 10.14
N LEU A 68 5.86 -2.44 10.39
CA LEU A 68 7.31 -2.33 10.21
C LEU A 68 7.69 -2.14 8.74
N ALA A 69 6.98 -2.82 7.83
CA ALA A 69 7.14 -2.64 6.39
C ALA A 69 6.79 -1.21 5.99
N PHE A 70 5.66 -0.68 6.47
CA PHE A 70 5.26 0.70 6.28
C PHE A 70 6.34 1.67 6.76
N LEU A 71 6.87 1.51 7.97
CA LEU A 71 7.91 2.41 8.50
C LEU A 71 9.18 2.39 7.65
N TYR A 72 9.59 1.22 7.16
CA TYR A 72 10.71 1.10 6.23
C TYR A 72 10.44 1.88 4.94
N PHE A 73 9.26 1.71 4.33
CA PHE A 73 8.92 2.41 3.09
C PHE A 73 8.83 3.91 3.29
N TYR A 74 8.12 4.34 4.33
CA TYR A 74 7.85 5.74 4.60
C TYR A 74 9.13 6.49 4.98
N GLY A 75 9.96 5.92 5.86
CA GLY A 75 11.17 6.58 6.35
C GLY A 75 12.36 6.48 5.40
N PHE A 76 12.56 5.33 4.74
CA PHE A 76 13.75 5.08 3.93
C PHE A 76 13.45 5.16 2.43
N GLU A 77 12.63 4.25 1.90
CA GLU A 77 12.41 4.14 0.45
C GLU A 77 11.83 5.42 -0.16
N SER A 78 10.85 6.04 0.50
CA SER A 78 10.17 7.24 0.01
C SER A 78 11.09 8.46 -0.04
N VAL A 79 12.10 8.52 0.83
CA VAL A 79 13.09 9.60 0.88
C VAL A 79 14.08 9.40 -0.25
N PHE A 80 14.62 8.18 -0.43
CA PHE A 80 15.52 7.87 -1.53
C PHE A 80 14.88 8.10 -2.90
N ARG A 81 13.64 7.63 -3.10
CA ARG A 81 12.91 7.84 -4.37
C ARG A 81 12.62 9.30 -4.64
N TRP A 82 12.31 10.09 -3.61
CA TRP A 82 12.11 11.52 -3.77
C TRP A 82 13.41 12.24 -4.15
N ILE A 83 14.54 11.91 -3.51
CA ILE A 83 15.84 12.53 -3.79
C ILE A 83 16.32 12.18 -5.22
N LEU A 84 16.25 10.89 -5.59
CA LEU A 84 16.82 10.40 -6.85
C LEU A 84 15.90 10.59 -8.06
N HIS A 85 14.59 10.49 -7.87
CA HIS A 85 13.65 10.43 -8.97
C HIS A 85 12.51 11.45 -8.88
N ARG A 86 12.47 12.28 -7.83
CA ARG A 86 11.38 13.23 -7.56
C ARG A 86 10.01 12.57 -7.46
N ASP A 87 9.98 11.30 -7.07
CA ASP A 87 8.74 10.57 -6.82
C ASP A 87 8.07 11.09 -5.54
N ASP A 88 6.76 11.33 -5.59
CA ASP A 88 5.92 11.56 -4.42
C ASP A 88 5.15 10.29 -4.05
N ILE A 89 4.69 10.19 -2.81
CA ILE A 89 3.85 9.05 -2.38
C ILE A 89 2.42 9.30 -2.86
N ALA A 90 1.88 8.37 -3.64
CA ALA A 90 0.48 8.37 -4.05
C ALA A 90 -0.39 7.70 -2.99
N ALA A 91 -0.03 6.47 -2.62
CA ALA A 91 -0.79 5.66 -1.68
C ALA A 91 0.11 4.68 -0.93
N PHE A 92 -0.33 4.26 0.25
CA PHE A 92 0.09 3.02 0.87
C PHE A 92 -0.97 1.96 0.58
N ILE A 93 -0.57 0.81 0.03
CA ILE A 93 -1.48 -0.30 -0.27
C ILE A 93 -1.05 -1.53 0.53
N HIS A 94 -2.02 -2.21 1.13
CA HIS A 94 -1.78 -3.47 1.81
C HIS A 94 -2.96 -4.43 1.72
N THR A 95 -2.68 -5.72 1.90
CA THR A 95 -3.71 -6.74 2.01
C THR A 95 -4.14 -6.94 3.45
N HIS A 96 -5.41 -7.31 3.65
CA HIS A 96 -5.87 -7.94 4.89
C HIS A 96 -5.99 -9.45 4.67
N PRO A 97 -5.60 -10.28 5.67
CA PRO A 97 -5.58 -11.70 5.48
C PRO A 97 -6.97 -12.33 5.64
N ARG A 98 -7.05 -13.65 5.45
CA ARG A 98 -8.32 -14.35 5.66
C ARG A 98 -8.82 -14.15 7.10
N PRO A 99 -10.03 -13.62 7.31
CA PRO A 99 -10.54 -13.43 8.65
C PRO A 99 -10.88 -14.78 9.31
N PRO A 100 -10.83 -14.87 10.65
CA PRO A 100 -11.41 -15.99 11.38
C PRO A 100 -12.91 -16.13 11.10
N LEU A 101 -13.47 -17.32 11.34
CA LEU A 101 -14.90 -17.58 11.15
C LEU A 101 -15.76 -16.60 11.98
N GLY A 102 -16.73 -15.95 11.34
CA GLY A 102 -17.62 -14.97 11.99
C GLY A 102 -17.07 -13.54 12.04
N PHE A 103 -15.88 -13.28 11.49
CA PHE A 103 -15.28 -11.94 11.41
C PHE A 103 -15.11 -11.50 9.95
N SER A 104 -14.91 -10.20 9.75
CA SER A 104 -14.56 -9.60 8.45
C SER A 104 -13.47 -8.57 8.61
N TYR A 105 -12.55 -8.53 7.65
CA TYR A 105 -11.46 -7.57 7.57
C TYR A 105 -11.56 -6.71 6.30
N ARG A 106 -12.79 -6.41 5.82
CA ARG A 106 -12.99 -5.58 4.62
C ARG A 106 -12.57 -4.12 4.79
N ARG A 107 -12.70 -3.57 6.00
CA ARG A 107 -12.57 -2.14 6.26
C ARG A 107 -11.20 -1.79 6.83
N HIS A 108 -10.81 -0.53 6.65
CA HIS A 108 -9.66 0.07 7.33
C HIS A 108 -9.79 -0.06 8.85
N SER A 109 -8.69 -0.45 9.48
CA SER A 109 -8.49 -0.39 10.92
C SER A 109 -8.27 1.05 11.39
N LYS A 110 -8.29 1.28 12.71
CA LYS A 110 -7.97 2.62 13.25
C LYS A 110 -6.54 3.01 12.96
N GLU A 111 -5.66 2.03 12.91
CA GLU A 111 -4.24 2.15 12.60
C GLU A 111 -4.05 2.61 11.15
N ASP A 112 -4.77 2.02 10.19
CA ASP A 112 -4.76 2.43 8.78
C ASP A 112 -5.17 3.90 8.62
N LEU A 113 -6.27 4.29 9.26
CA LEU A 113 -6.74 5.68 9.27
C LEU A 113 -5.74 6.61 9.96
N GLY A 114 -4.97 6.11 10.94
CA GLY A 114 -3.89 6.83 11.59
C GLY A 114 -2.76 7.20 10.63
N LEU A 115 -2.46 6.36 9.63
CA LEU A 115 -1.41 6.63 8.65
C LEU A 115 -1.70 7.88 7.81
N LEU A 116 -2.97 8.19 7.57
CA LEU A 116 -3.37 9.41 6.86
C LEU A 116 -2.98 10.69 7.60
N LYS A 117 -2.67 10.63 8.89
CA LYS A 117 -2.15 11.80 9.64
C LYS A 117 -0.71 12.12 9.24
N LEU A 118 0.04 11.15 8.74
CA LEU A 118 1.44 11.33 8.34
C LEU A 118 1.55 12.26 7.12
N LYS A 119 2.64 13.01 7.06
CA LYS A 119 2.93 13.92 5.94
C LYS A 119 3.15 13.06 4.68
N ARG A 120 2.76 13.55 3.50
CA ARG A 120 2.95 12.85 2.20
C ARG A 120 2.11 11.57 1.97
N ILE A 121 1.58 10.90 3.00
CA ILE A 121 0.57 9.85 2.78
C ILE A 121 -0.77 10.53 2.45
N ARG A 122 -1.24 10.32 1.22
CA ARG A 122 -2.52 10.88 0.74
C ARG A 122 -3.64 9.86 0.77
N GLU A 123 -3.29 8.59 0.62
CA GLU A 123 -4.27 7.52 0.48
C GLU A 123 -3.76 6.23 1.13
N VAL A 124 -4.67 5.51 1.77
CA VAL A 124 -4.44 4.16 2.32
C VAL A 124 -5.44 3.22 1.67
N ILE A 125 -4.93 2.12 1.14
CA ILE A 125 -5.69 1.18 0.32
C ILE A 125 -5.61 -0.20 0.96
N VAL A 126 -6.78 -0.76 1.26
CA VAL A 126 -6.94 -2.09 1.85
C VAL A 126 -7.48 -3.05 0.80
N VAL A 127 -6.79 -4.17 0.62
CA VAL A 127 -7.18 -5.26 -0.28
C VAL A 127 -7.53 -6.49 0.56
N PRO A 128 -8.83 -6.76 0.81
CA PRO A 128 -9.24 -7.91 1.62
C PRO A 128 -8.98 -9.22 0.88
N TYR A 129 -8.56 -10.26 1.61
CA TYR A 129 -8.51 -11.63 1.07
C TYR A 129 -9.90 -12.17 0.69
N GLU A 130 -10.92 -11.80 1.47
CA GLU A 130 -12.25 -12.42 1.43
C GLU A 130 -13.10 -12.07 0.19
N ASN A 131 -12.71 -11.07 -0.60
CA ASN A 131 -13.45 -10.65 -1.80
C ASN A 131 -12.55 -9.91 -2.82
N LEU A 132 -13.15 -9.47 -3.93
CA LEU A 132 -12.46 -8.70 -4.98
C LEU A 132 -12.50 -7.18 -4.75
N GLU A 133 -13.08 -6.72 -3.65
CA GLU A 133 -13.16 -5.28 -3.36
C GLU A 133 -11.75 -4.71 -3.08
N VAL A 134 -11.59 -3.43 -3.37
CA VAL A 134 -10.45 -2.63 -2.94
C VAL A 134 -11.00 -1.41 -2.22
N ASN A 135 -10.67 -1.28 -0.94
CA ASN A 135 -11.18 -0.23 -0.08
C ASN A 135 -10.17 0.89 0.03
N ARG A 136 -10.59 2.12 -0.25
CA ARG A 136 -9.71 3.27 -0.37
C ARG A 136 -10.14 4.33 0.63
N GLU A 137 -9.20 4.85 1.41
CA GLU A 137 -9.42 5.99 2.28
C GLU A 137 -8.43 7.09 1.92
N VAL A 138 -8.95 8.30 1.67
CA VAL A 138 -8.17 9.44 1.21
C VAL A 138 -8.09 10.45 2.34
N LYS A 139 -6.90 11.02 2.55
CA LYS A 139 -6.69 12.11 3.49
C LYS A 139 -7.59 13.28 3.09
N SER A 140 -8.54 13.63 3.94
CA SER A 140 -9.34 14.83 3.77
C SER A 140 -8.40 16.02 3.61
N LYS A 141 -8.64 16.86 2.59
CA LYS A 141 -7.90 18.12 2.47
C LYS A 141 -8.05 18.87 3.80
N PRO A 142 -6.99 19.42 4.38
CA PRO A 142 -7.16 20.32 5.52
C PRO A 142 -8.15 21.40 5.08
N SER A 143 -9.19 21.61 5.88
CA SER A 143 -10.06 22.77 5.75
C SER A 143 -9.16 24.00 5.67
N ALA A 144 -9.29 24.76 4.58
CA ALA A 144 -8.54 25.98 4.35
C ALA A 144 -8.76 27.00 5.47
#